data_AF-A0A1K1SJD6-F1
#
_entry.id   AF-A0A1K1SJD6-F1
#
_cell.length_a   1.000
_cell.length_b   1.000
_cell.length_c   1.000
_cell.angle_alpha   90.00
_cell.angle_beta   90.00
_cell.angle_gamma   90.00
#
_symmetry.space_group_name_H-M   'P 1'
#
loop_
_entity.id
_entity.type
_entity.pdbx_description
1 polymer ?
#
loop_
_entity_poly.entity_id
_entity_poly.type
_entity_poly.pdbx_seq_one_letter_code
_entity_poly.pdbx_strand_id
1 'polypeptide(L)'
;MTNPDDTSVAELDEFVLARLAEDEERFRAGELPLLDEAERRGRLRIMYADDGDGLILAGGPVEAMEDRHPVPFPEKAEFLRREIRDSHDDVSVKLIASVYEAHPDWRDGWRP
;
A
#
# COMPACT_ATOMS: atom_id res chain seq x y z
N MET A 1 -21.77 -18.85 7.52
CA MET A 1 -21.24 -19.46 6.30
C MET A 1 -20.36 -18.38 5.69
N THR A 2 -19.06 -18.39 6.01
CA THR A 2 -18.10 -17.40 5.52
C THR A 2 -17.93 -17.62 4.03
N ASN A 3 -18.15 -16.59 3.22
CA ASN A 3 -17.90 -16.65 1.78
C ASN A 3 -16.40 -16.93 1.56
N PRO A 4 -16.01 -17.76 0.59
CA PRO A 4 -14.60 -17.99 0.27
C PRO A 4 -13.85 -16.71 -0.13
N ASP A 5 -14.55 -15.73 -0.71
CA ASP A 5 -14.03 -14.37 -0.95
C ASP A 5 -13.63 -13.65 0.35
N ASP A 6 -14.39 -13.82 1.43
CA ASP A 6 -14.19 -13.14 2.71
C ASP A 6 -12.88 -13.62 3.39
N THR A 7 -12.54 -14.90 3.22
CA THR A 7 -11.25 -15.45 3.66
C THR A 7 -10.09 -14.93 2.81
N SER A 8 -10.29 -14.78 1.51
CA SER A 8 -9.25 -14.30 0.58
C SER A 8 -8.91 -12.83 0.84
N VAL A 9 -9.91 -12.01 1.19
CA VAL A 9 -9.74 -10.60 1.60
C VAL A 9 -8.97 -10.52 2.92
N ALA A 10 -9.37 -11.29 3.93
CA ALA A 10 -8.67 -11.31 5.22
C ALA A 10 -7.19 -11.75 5.08
N GLU A 11 -6.92 -12.77 4.26
CA GLU A 11 -5.54 -13.23 3.99
C GLU A 11 -4.72 -12.17 3.25
N LEU A 12 -5.34 -11.43 2.33
CA LEU A 12 -4.70 -10.33 1.61
C LEU A 12 -4.39 -9.16 2.55
N ASP A 13 -5.32 -8.80 3.42
CA ASP A 13 -5.12 -7.75 4.43
C ASP A 13 -3.97 -8.12 5.38
N GLU A 14 -3.96 -9.35 5.91
CA GLU A 14 -2.87 -9.84 6.75
C GLU A 14 -1.53 -9.84 6.02
N PHE A 15 -1.51 -10.24 4.75
CA PHE A 15 -0.31 -10.19 3.92
C PHE A 15 0.21 -8.75 3.80
N VAL A 16 -0.64 -7.79 3.42
CA VAL A 16 -0.22 -6.40 3.25
C VAL A 16 0.25 -5.79 4.58
N LEU A 17 -0.46 -6.06 5.68
CA LEU A 17 -0.07 -5.57 7.01
C LEU A 17 1.28 -6.13 7.46
N ALA A 18 1.57 -7.40 7.19
CA ALA A 18 2.87 -8.00 7.47
C ALA A 18 3.99 -7.34 6.65
N ARG A 19 3.76 -7.11 5.36
CA ARG A 19 4.73 -6.44 4.48
C ARG A 19 4.97 -4.98 4.86
N LEU A 20 3.92 -4.26 5.27
CA LEU A 20 4.05 -2.89 5.78
C LEU A 20 4.91 -2.85 7.06
N ALA A 21 4.74 -3.82 7.97
CA ALA A 21 5.58 -3.91 9.16
C ALA A 21 7.06 -4.16 8.82
N GLU A 22 7.35 -5.01 7.83
CA GLU A 22 8.72 -5.22 7.34
C GLU A 22 9.30 -3.95 6.70
N ASP A 23 8.50 -3.20 5.96
CA ASP A 23 8.90 -1.91 5.40
C ASP A 23 9.15 -0.85 6.50
N GLU A 24 8.40 -0.87 7.60
CA GLU A 24 8.70 -0.06 8.80
C GLU A 24 10.04 -0.45 9.43
N GLU A 25 10.36 -1.74 9.51
CA GLU A 25 11.65 -2.21 10.01
C GLU A 25 12.80 -1.77 9.09
N ARG A 26 12.63 -1.87 7.77
CA ARG A 26 13.58 -1.34 6.77
C ARG A 26 13.79 0.15 6.93
N PHE A 27 12.71 0.92 7.06
CA PHE A 27 12.79 2.35 7.28
C PHE A 27 13.60 2.69 8.55
N ARG A 28 13.36 1.97 9.66
CA ARG A 28 14.12 2.14 10.91
C ARG A 28 15.58 1.71 10.78
N ALA A 29 15.88 0.75 9.91
CA ALA A 29 17.24 0.34 9.57
C ALA A 29 17.96 1.32 8.61
N GLY A 30 17.25 2.33 8.09
CA GLY A 30 17.77 3.27 7.09
C GLY A 30 17.77 2.70 5.66
N GLU A 31 17.09 1.59 5.44
CA GLU A 31 16.87 1.00 4.12
C GLU A 31 15.64 1.62 3.44
N LEU A 32 15.62 1.61 2.11
CA LEU A 32 14.49 2.12 1.34
C LEU A 32 13.31 1.12 1.44
N PRO A 33 12.14 1.54 1.96
CA PRO A 33 10.94 0.70 1.94
C PRO A 33 10.54 0.34 0.51
N LEU A 34 10.02 -0.86 0.30
CA LEU A 34 9.53 -1.31 -1.00
C LEU A 34 8.37 -0.44 -1.49
N LEU A 35 7.55 0.07 -0.58
CA LEU A 35 6.50 1.03 -0.89
C LEU A 35 7.07 2.30 -1.55
N ASP A 36 8.08 2.91 -0.94
CA ASP A 36 8.77 4.09 -1.48
C ASP A 36 9.50 3.76 -2.80
N GLU A 37 10.06 2.55 -2.94
CA GLU A 37 10.64 2.09 -4.19
C GLU A 37 9.58 1.96 -5.30
N ALA A 38 8.39 1.44 -4.99
CA ALA A 38 7.28 1.32 -5.92
C ALA A 38 6.74 2.70 -6.35
N GLU A 39 6.71 3.67 -5.44
CA GLU A 39 6.40 5.05 -5.77
C GLU A 39 7.40 5.68 -6.72
N ARG A 40 8.70 5.45 -6.47
CA ARG A 40 9.77 5.90 -7.38
C ARG A 40 9.69 5.26 -8.76
N ARG A 41 9.19 4.03 -8.85
CA ARG A 41 8.93 3.32 -10.11
C ARG A 41 7.60 3.69 -10.76
N GLY A 42 6.78 4.54 -10.14
CA GLY A 42 5.47 4.96 -10.67
C GLY A 42 4.43 3.83 -10.70
N ARG A 43 4.60 2.80 -9.85
CA ARG A 43 3.62 1.69 -9.74
C ARG A 43 2.38 2.14 -8.96
N LEU A 44 2.58 2.95 -7.93
CA LEU A 44 1.56 3.62 -7.15
C LEU A 44 2.08 4.98 -6.69
N ARG A 45 1.21 5.81 -6.11
CA ARG A 45 1.61 7.02 -5.42
C ARG A 45 0.71 7.31 -4.23
N ILE A 46 1.30 7.74 -3.12
CA ILE A 46 0.58 8.20 -1.93
C ILE A 46 0.83 9.70 -1.79
N MET A 47 -0.25 10.48 -1.78
CA MET A 47 -0.18 11.94 -1.73
C MET A 47 -1.22 12.52 -0.80
N TYR A 48 -0.98 13.71 -0.27
CA TYR A 48 -2.00 14.47 0.43
C TYR A 48 -3.19 14.75 -0.50
N ALA A 49 -4.40 14.61 0.04
CA ALA A 49 -5.63 15.02 -0.62
C ALA A 49 -5.60 16.52 -0.93
N ASP A 50 -6.25 16.93 -2.03
CA ASP A 50 -6.31 18.35 -2.42
C ASP A 50 -7.09 19.20 -1.42
N ASP A 51 -8.09 18.60 -0.75
CA ASP A 51 -8.85 19.18 0.36
C ASP A 51 -8.03 19.30 1.67
N GLY A 52 -6.81 18.77 1.71
CA GLY A 52 -5.92 18.83 2.87
C GLY A 52 -6.27 17.86 4.01
N ASP A 53 -7.39 17.14 3.91
CA ASP A 53 -7.77 16.11 4.88
C ASP A 53 -7.40 14.71 4.34
N GLY A 54 -6.33 14.15 4.89
CA GLY A 54 -5.91 12.77 4.64
C GLY A 54 -4.98 12.55 3.44
N LEU A 55 -4.73 11.26 3.17
CA LEU A 55 -3.90 10.78 2.07
C LEU A 55 -4.76 10.07 1.03
N ILE A 56 -4.29 10.05 -0.20
CA ILE A 56 -4.91 9.37 -1.34
C ILE A 56 -3.89 8.39 -1.92
N LEU A 57 -4.32 7.14 -2.09
CA LEU A 57 -3.61 6.12 -2.85
C LEU A 57 -4.08 6.16 -4.32
N ALA A 58 -3.14 6.34 -5.25
CA ALA A 58 -3.41 6.29 -6.68
C ALA A 58 -2.58 5.19 -7.35
N GLY A 59 -3.20 4.42 -8.24
CA GLY A 59 -2.52 3.41 -9.08
C GLY A 59 -2.08 3.99 -10.42
N GLY A 60 -0.86 3.67 -10.85
CA GLY A 60 -0.35 4.00 -12.19
C GLY A 60 0.51 5.28 -12.29
N PRO A 61 1.04 5.56 -13.49
CA PRO A 61 1.86 6.74 -13.75
C PRO A 61 0.98 7.99 -13.67
N VAL A 62 1.00 8.66 -12.52
CA VAL A 62 0.38 9.96 -12.37
C VAL A 62 1.27 10.97 -13.08
N GLU A 63 0.95 11.30 -14.34
CA GLU A 63 1.65 12.27 -15.20
C GLU A 63 1.58 13.73 -14.69
N ALA A 64 1.02 13.98 -13.51
CA ALA A 64 0.81 15.33 -13.02
C ALA A 64 1.29 15.47 -11.57
N MET A 65 1.94 16.61 -11.30
CA MET A 65 2.30 17.14 -9.98
C MET A 65 3.71 16.82 -9.50
N GLU A 66 4.65 17.48 -10.16
CA GLU A 66 6.04 17.70 -9.75
C GLU A 66 6.17 18.52 -8.44
N ASP A 67 5.07 19.06 -7.89
CA ASP A 67 5.11 20.06 -6.80
C ASP A 67 4.60 19.57 -5.43
N ARG A 68 4.08 18.33 -5.31
CA ARG A 68 3.63 17.82 -4.01
C ARG A 68 4.81 17.18 -3.25
N HIS A 69 5.04 17.67 -2.03
CA HIS A 69 6.04 17.13 -1.12
C HIS A 69 5.79 15.62 -0.93
N PRO A 70 6.83 14.77 -1.03
CA PRO A 70 6.66 13.35 -0.77
C PRO A 70 6.20 13.18 0.69
N VAL A 71 5.11 12.44 0.87
CA VAL A 71 4.64 12.05 2.19
C VAL A 71 5.78 11.24 2.85
N PRO A 72 6.09 11.44 4.14
CA PRO A 72 7.08 10.61 4.81
C PRO A 72 6.51 9.20 5.01
N PHE A 73 7.37 8.18 4.88
CA PHE A 73 6.96 6.77 4.98
C PHE A 73 6.12 6.43 6.23
N PRO A 74 6.46 6.90 7.46
CA PRO A 74 5.65 6.62 8.63
C PRO A 74 4.18 7.06 8.49
N GLU A 75 3.93 8.24 7.92
CA GLU A 75 2.56 8.73 7.69
C GLU A 75 1.82 7.87 6.66
N LYS A 76 2.51 7.42 5.60
CA LYS A 76 1.94 6.49 4.62
C LYS A 76 1.56 5.17 5.30
N ALA A 77 2.47 4.59 6.08
CA ALA A 77 2.26 3.31 6.72
C ALA A 77 1.07 3.35 7.70
N GLU A 78 0.96 4.41 8.50
CA GLU A 78 -0.18 4.61 9.41
C GLU A 78 -1.50 4.77 8.65
N PHE A 79 -1.51 5.54 7.56
CA PHE A 79 -2.68 5.70 6.70
C PHE A 79 -3.12 4.38 6.08
N LEU A 80 -2.20 3.66 5.42
CA LEU A 80 -2.52 2.38 4.78
C LEU A 80 -3.03 1.36 5.80
N ARG A 81 -2.40 1.30 6.98
CA ARG A 81 -2.83 0.40 8.05
C ARG A 81 -4.25 0.73 8.54
N ARG A 82 -4.61 2.01 8.58
CA ARG A 82 -5.96 2.44 8.95
C ARG A 82 -6.96 2.09 7.85
N GLU A 83 -6.64 2.39 6.60
CA GLU A 83 -7.51 2.08 5.45
C GLU A 83 -7.82 0.59 5.35
N ILE A 84 -6.79 -0.26 5.47
CA ILE A 84 -6.96 -1.73 5.41
C ILE A 84 -7.86 -2.21 6.56
N ARG A 85 -7.75 -1.64 7.76
CA ARG A 85 -8.53 -2.05 8.94
C ARG A 85 -9.95 -1.49 8.98
N ASP A 86 -10.16 -0.29 8.45
CA ASP A 86 -11.43 0.45 8.58
C ASP A 86 -12.35 0.22 7.37
N SER A 87 -11.78 0.34 6.16
CA SER A 87 -12.54 0.27 4.91
C SER A 87 -12.46 -1.11 4.23
N HIS A 88 -11.40 -1.89 4.47
CA HIS A 88 -11.16 -3.17 3.78
C HIS A 88 -11.36 -3.07 2.26
N ASP A 89 -10.88 -1.98 1.66
CA ASP A 89 -11.06 -1.70 0.24
C ASP A 89 -10.17 -2.62 -0.61
N ASP A 90 -10.77 -3.67 -1.15
CA ASP A 90 -10.09 -4.74 -1.89
C ASP A 90 -9.24 -4.21 -3.06
N VAL A 91 -9.70 -3.16 -3.76
CA VAL A 91 -8.95 -2.55 -4.88
C VAL A 91 -7.66 -1.89 -4.38
N SER A 92 -7.76 -1.10 -3.32
CA SER A 92 -6.62 -0.44 -2.69
C SER A 92 -5.65 -1.46 -2.09
N VAL A 93 -6.16 -2.49 -1.41
CA VAL A 93 -5.34 -3.53 -0.80
C VAL A 93 -4.59 -4.33 -1.87
N LYS A 94 -5.25 -4.74 -2.97
CA LYS A 94 -4.60 -5.42 -4.10
C LYS A 94 -3.53 -4.58 -4.78
N LEU A 95 -3.77 -3.27 -4.91
CA LEU A 95 -2.78 -2.34 -5.46
C LEU A 95 -1.53 -2.26 -4.57
N ILE A 96 -1.70 -2.15 -3.25
CA ILE A 96 -0.57 -2.16 -2.31
C ILE A 96 0.13 -3.51 -2.33
N ALA A 97 -0.64 -4.60 -2.32
CA ALA A 97 -0.10 -5.96 -2.33
C ALA A 97 0.77 -6.20 -3.56
N SER A 98 0.41 -5.62 -4.71
CA SER A 98 1.20 -5.69 -5.95
C SER A 98 2.61 -5.15 -5.80
N VAL A 99 2.88 -4.22 -4.88
CA VAL A 99 4.26 -3.78 -4.54
C VAL A 99 5.12 -4.97 -4.15
N TYR A 100 4.52 -5.89 -3.40
CA TYR A 100 5.14 -7.07 -2.84
C TYR A 100 4.90 -8.32 -3.71
N GLU A 101 4.55 -8.15 -4.99
CA GLU A 101 4.36 -9.29 -5.92
C GLU A 101 5.60 -10.19 -6.04
N ALA A 102 6.78 -9.66 -5.75
CA ALA A 102 8.04 -10.41 -5.74
C ALA A 102 8.22 -11.28 -4.48
N HIS A 103 7.33 -11.18 -3.49
CA HIS A 103 7.41 -11.94 -2.24
C HIS A 103 6.96 -13.40 -2.45
N PRO A 104 7.60 -14.41 -1.83
CA PRO A 104 7.23 -15.82 -2.01
C PRO A 104 5.82 -16.16 -1.54
N ASP A 105 5.29 -15.42 -0.56
CA ASP A 105 3.91 -15.60 -0.08
C ASP A 105 2.85 -14.94 -0.97
N TRP A 106 3.24 -14.27 -2.05
CA TRP A 106 2.32 -13.69 -3.03
C TRP A 106 1.45 -14.78 -3.69
N ARG A 107 0.17 -14.48 -3.89
CA ARG A 107 -0.78 -15.36 -4.60
C ARG A 107 -1.31 -14.69 -5.86
N ASP A 108 -1.41 -15.44 -6.95
CA ASP A 108 -1.86 -14.93 -8.25
C ASP A 108 -3.28 -14.31 -8.19
N GLY A 109 -4.13 -14.82 -7.30
CA GLY A 109 -5.49 -14.29 -7.06
C GLY A 109 -5.55 -12.91 -6.39
N TRP A 110 -4.41 -12.34 -5.98
CA TRP A 110 -4.33 -11.01 -5.37
C TRP A 110 -3.95 -9.90 -6.36
N ARG A 111 -3.81 -10.25 -7.63
CA ARG A 111 -3.55 -9.28 -8.68
C ARG A 111 -4.76 -8.32 -8.83
N PRO A 112 -4.54 -6.99 -8.90
CA PRO A 112 -5.58 -6.00 -9.14
C PRO A 112 -6.14 -6.09 -10.57
#